data_AF-A0A7C5ZNF0-F1
#
_entry.id   AF-A0A7C5ZNF0-F1
#
_cell.length_a   1.000
_cell.length_b   1.000
_cell.length_c   1.000
_cell.angle_alpha   90.00
_cell.angle_beta   90.00
_cell.angle_gamma   90.00
#
_symmetry.space_group_name_H-M   'P 1'
#
loop_
_entity.id
_entity.type
_entity.pdbx_description
1 polymer ?
#
loop_
_entity_poly.entity_id
_entity_poly.type
_entity_poly.pdbx_seq_one_letter_code
_entity_poly.pdbx_strand_id
1 'polypeptide(L)' 'FEGEIRNDMLKPDGTPRKLLDVSKIKQLGWVYNIKLEDGISDTYEWYVH' A
#
# COMPACT_ATOMS: atom_id res chain seq x y z
N PHE A 1 9.28 9.96 -19.00
CA PHE A 1 10.04 8.71 -19.26
C PHE A 1 9.05 7.57 -19.39
N GLU A 2 9.30 6.60 -20.27
CA GLU A 2 8.54 5.34 -20.32
C GLU A 2 9.33 4.29 -19.54
N GLY A 3 9.08 4.22 -18.23
CA GLY A 3 9.66 3.17 -17.39
C GLY A 3 8.81 1.90 -17.43
N GLU A 4 9.44 0.73 -17.31
CA GLU A 4 8.76 -0.57 -17.24
C GLU A 4 8.82 -1.15 -15.82
N ILE A 5 7.72 -1.77 -15.37
CA ILE A 5 7.69 -2.58 -14.16
C ILE A 5 8.08 -4.02 -14.54
N ARG A 6 9.13 -4.57 -13.92
CA ARG A 6 9.61 -5.94 -14.18
C ARG A 6 9.69 -6.75 -12.89
N ASN A 7 9.19 -7.99 -12.94
CA ASN A 7 9.29 -8.95 -11.84
C ASN A 7 10.36 -10.01 -12.18
N ASP A 8 11.36 -10.18 -11.31
CA ASP A 8 12.38 -11.24 -11.42
C ASP A 8 11.93 -12.47 -10.62
N MET A 9 11.40 -13.47 -11.33
CA MET A 9 10.87 -14.70 -10.73
C MET A 9 11.94 -15.67 -10.21
N LEU A 10 13.24 -15.38 -10.40
CA LEU A 10 14.32 -16.15 -9.79
C LEU A 10 14.52 -15.80 -8.31
N LYS A 11 13.93 -14.70 -7.85
CA LYS A 11 14.00 -14.29 -6.44
C LYS A 11 12.89 -14.97 -5.66
N PRO A 12 13.18 -15.48 -4.44
CA PRO A 12 12.15 -16.11 -3.62
C PRO A 12 11.12 -15.08 -3.17
N ASP A 13 9.86 -15.45 -3.28
CA ASP A 13 8.77 -14.68 -2.69
C ASP A 13 8.78 -14.78 -1.16
N GLY A 14 8.25 -13.74 -0.51
CA GLY A 14 7.95 -13.77 0.91
C GLY A 14 6.70 -14.59 1.24
N THR A 15 6.14 -14.37 2.42
CA THR A 15 4.85 -14.97 2.81
C THR A 15 3.74 -14.52 1.83
N PRO A 16 2.93 -15.42 1.24
CA PRO A 16 1.94 -15.06 0.21
C PRO A 16 0.86 -14.07 0.66
N ARG A 17 0.58 -14.02 1.97
CA ARG A 17 -0.41 -13.10 2.53
C ARG A 17 0.02 -12.64 3.92
N LYS A 18 0.03 -11.33 4.11
CA LYS A 18 0.25 -10.69 5.41
C LYS A 18 -0.68 -9.50 5.52
N LEU A 19 -1.72 -9.64 6.34
CA LEU A 19 -2.74 -8.62 6.59
C LEU A 19 -3.09 -8.61 8.09
N LEU A 20 -3.52 -7.47 8.60
CA LEU A 20 -4.04 -7.32 9.96
C LEU A 20 -5.57 -7.50 9.97
N ASP A 21 -6.09 -8.11 11.03
CA ASP A 21 -7.52 -7.99 11.36
C ASP A 21 -7.76 -6.64 12.06
N VAL A 22 -8.65 -5.83 11.48
CA VAL A 22 -9.02 -4.50 11.98
C VAL A 22 -10.38 -4.47 12.66
N SER A 23 -10.98 -5.63 12.92
CA SER A 23 -12.30 -5.76 13.57
C SER A 23 -12.39 -4.98 14.89
N LYS A 24 -11.37 -5.10 15.75
CA LYS A 24 -11.31 -4.42 17.05
C LYS A 24 -11.29 -2.90 16.93
N ILE A 25 -10.43 -2.33 16.08
CA ILE A 25 -10.33 -0.87 15.93
C ILE A 25 -11.58 -0.30 15.26
N LYS A 26 -12.21 -1.07 14.36
CA LYS A 26 -13.49 -0.71 13.76
C LYS A 26 -14.64 -0.66 14.78
N GLN A 27 -14.67 -1.58 15.74
CA GLN A 27 -15.66 -1.57 16.84
C GLN A 27 -15.50 -0.34 17.75
N LEU A 28 -14.29 0.24 17.84
CA LEU A 28 -14.04 1.49 18.55
C LEU A 28 -14.45 2.74 17.74
N GLY A 29 -15.06 2.56 16.57
CA GLY A 29 -15.58 3.65 15.73
C GLY A 29 -14.58 4.23 14.73
N TRP A 30 -13.34 3.71 14.70
CA TRP A 30 -12.35 4.17 13.73
C TRP A 30 -12.50 3.44 12.39
N VAL A 31 -12.39 4.19 11.31
CA VAL A 31 -12.40 3.68 9.93
C VAL A 31 -11.27 4.38 9.16
N TYR A 32 -10.69 3.70 8.18
CA TYR A 32 -9.72 4.33 7.28
C TYR A 32 -10.43 5.35 6.38
N ASN A 33 -9.76 6.46 6.08
CA ASN A 33 -10.35 7.52 5.26
C ASN A 33 -9.60 7.76 3.95
N ILE A 34 -8.40 7.20 3.79
CA ILE A 34 -7.53 7.40 2.62
C ILE A 34 -7.41 6.06 1.88
N LYS A 35 -7.67 6.06 0.57
CA LYS A 35 -7.42 4.89 -0.29
C LYS A 35 -5.95 4.83 -0.66
N LEU A 36 -5.49 3.67 -1.10
CA LEU A 36 -4.09 3.46 -1.47
C LEU A 36 -3.64 4.42 -2.59
N GLU A 37 -4.45 4.57 -3.64
CA GLU A 37 -4.16 5.42 -4.81
C GLU A 37 -4.01 6.89 -4.40
N ASP A 38 -4.97 7.40 -3.60
CA ASP A 38 -4.96 8.77 -3.09
C ASP A 38 -3.70 9.01 -2.25
N GLY A 39 -3.42 8.12 -1.30
CA GLY A 39 -2.27 8.24 -0.41
C GLY A 39 -0.91 8.16 -1.14
N ILE A 40 -0.79 7.33 -2.17
CA ILE A 40 0.43 7.27 -3.00
C ILE A 40 0.63 8.59 -3.75
N SER A 41 -0.45 9.13 -4.32
CA SER A 41 -0.42 10.38 -5.10
C SER A 41 0.01 11.55 -4.22
N ASP A 42 -0.66 11.76 -3.08
CA ASP A 42 -0.34 12.82 -2.12
C ASP A 42 1.10 12.72 -1.61
N THR A 43 1.56 11.50 -1.32
CA THR A 43 2.93 11.28 -0.83
C THR A 43 3.97 11.55 -1.92
N TYR A 44 3.68 11.22 -3.17
CA TYR A 44 4.57 11.50 -4.28
C TYR A 44 4.66 13.00 -4.55
N GLU A 45 3.52 13.71 -4.54
CA GLU A 45 3.48 15.17 -4.63
C GLU A 45 4.31 15.82 -3.54
N TRP A 46 4.16 15.39 -2.28
CA TRP A 46 4.99 15.86 -1.17
C TRP A 46 6.49 15.65 -1.42
N TYR A 47 6.90 14.53 -2.04
CA TYR A 47 8.32 14.21 -2.26
C TYR A 47 8.97 15.07 -3.35
N VAL A 48 8.21 15.47 -4.38
CA VAL A 48 8.75 16.22 -5.53
C VAL A 48 8.67 17.74 -5.37
N HIS A 49 8.04 18.21 -4.30
CA HIS A 49 7.91 19.63 -3.94
C HIS A 49 8.87 20.03 -2.81
#